data_AF-A0A8H4V395-F1
#
_entry.id   AF-A0A8H4V395-F1
#
_cell.length_a   1.000
_cell.length_b   1.000
_cell.length_c   1.000
_cell.angle_alpha   90.00
_cell.angle_beta   90.00
_cell.angle_gamma   90.00
#
_symmetry.space_group_name_H-M   'P 1'
#
loop_
_entity.id
_entity.type
_entity.pdbx_description
1 polymer ?
#
loop_
_entity_poly.entity_id
_entity_poly.type
_entity_poly.pdbx_seq_one_letter_code
_entity_poly.pdbx_strand_id
1 'polypeptide(L)'
;MTKAASFVLLAALSIPVISTSRSRGALVDVDEVRKNKNTRLTNLLGMAQPPTRAALFKDALNKGLLKRARPEIRDLYNILEVDFHPLSICKKITPILKQIGADPEMEKYVVPLQQVILTRLFQQLSQVYESVELKFVYELAQFPDPFQVTQSMIEKFIMNGCKKGDLAIRVNHVAGVLTFDSDIFSSAKALHPGSAAGSAESEVGSVQRLQSTPAEIARTQLSRLAKTLHVTCLYVDPSYTESRLQA
;
A
#
# COMPACT_ATOMS: atom_id res chain seq x y z
N MET A 1 -24.08 13.72 -10.83
CA MET A 1 -23.67 12.30 -10.63
C MET A 1 -22.17 12.08 -10.84
N THR A 2 -21.56 12.57 -11.93
CA THR A 2 -20.12 12.40 -12.24
C THR A 2 -19.19 13.03 -11.21
N LYS A 3 -19.51 14.25 -10.74
CA LYS A 3 -18.77 14.98 -9.69
C LYS A 3 -18.74 14.21 -8.36
N ALA A 4 -19.88 13.68 -7.92
CA ALA A 4 -19.98 12.89 -6.69
C ALA A 4 -19.20 11.57 -6.78
N ALA A 5 -19.32 10.84 -7.89
CA ALA A 5 -18.54 9.61 -8.11
C ALA A 5 -17.02 9.87 -8.08
N SER A 6 -16.61 10.99 -8.67
CA SER A 6 -15.22 11.46 -8.67
C SER A 6 -14.72 11.77 -7.27
N PHE A 7 -15.51 12.47 -6.44
CA PHE A 7 -15.15 12.74 -5.05
C PHE A 7 -15.05 11.47 -4.20
N VAL A 8 -15.97 10.53 -4.35
CA VAL A 8 -15.95 9.27 -3.58
C VAL A 8 -14.69 8.48 -3.91
N LEU A 9 -14.33 8.36 -5.18
CA LEU A 9 -13.10 7.66 -5.59
C LEU A 9 -11.85 8.41 -5.14
N LEU A 10 -11.80 9.74 -5.31
CA LEU A 10 -10.66 10.54 -4.89
C LEU A 10 -10.46 10.45 -3.37
N ALA A 11 -11.53 10.55 -2.59
CA ALA A 11 -11.48 10.39 -1.14
C ALA A 11 -10.98 9.00 -0.73
N ALA A 12 -11.41 7.94 -1.42
CA ALA A 12 -10.93 6.58 -1.16
C ALA A 12 -9.44 6.39 -1.56
N LEU A 13 -9.00 6.99 -2.66
CA LEU A 13 -7.60 6.95 -3.12
C LEU A 13 -6.65 7.71 -2.18
N SER A 14 -7.12 8.82 -1.60
CA SER A 14 -6.37 9.65 -0.65
C SER A 14 -6.23 9.06 0.76
N ILE A 15 -6.86 7.91 1.05
CA ILE A 15 -6.72 7.25 2.35
C ILE A 15 -5.26 6.76 2.51
N PRO A 16 -4.52 7.20 3.55
CA PRO A 16 -3.14 6.79 3.76
C PRO A 16 -2.99 5.27 3.89
N VAL A 17 -1.98 4.73 3.21
CA VAL A 17 -1.67 3.29 3.22
C VAL A 17 -0.84 2.89 4.45
N ILE A 18 -0.08 3.84 4.99
CA ILE A 18 0.71 3.67 6.21
C ILE A 18 -0.18 3.48 7.44
N SER A 19 0.19 2.53 8.29
CA SER A 19 -0.47 2.31 9.57
C SER A 19 -0.42 3.59 10.39
N THR A 20 -1.55 3.91 11.01
CA THR A 20 -1.61 4.98 12.01
C THR A 20 -1.41 4.43 13.41
N SER A 21 -1.30 3.10 13.59
CA SER A 21 -0.91 2.47 14.85
C SER A 21 0.59 2.68 15.05
N ARG A 22 0.97 3.40 16.11
CA ARG A 22 2.38 3.60 16.44
C ARG A 22 2.93 2.27 16.95
N SER A 23 3.98 1.75 16.31
CA SER A 23 4.82 0.72 16.91
C SER A 23 5.60 1.32 18.08
N ARG A 24 4.96 1.43 19.24
CA ARG A 24 5.64 1.61 20.53
C ARG A 24 5.09 0.54 21.45
N GLY A 25 5.87 -0.52 21.66
CA GLY A 25 5.55 -1.68 22.50
C GLY A 25 5.43 -1.38 24.00
N ALA A 26 4.72 -0.32 24.38
CA ALA A 26 4.53 0.07 25.78
C ALA A 26 3.15 0.71 26.06
N LEU A 27 2.21 0.73 25.11
CA LEU A 27 0.91 1.41 25.28
C LEU A 27 -0.25 0.58 24.72
N VAL A 28 -0.38 -0.68 25.15
CA VAL A 28 -1.50 -1.55 24.78
C VAL A 28 -2.85 -0.89 25.12
N ASP A 29 -2.93 -0.22 26.27
CA ASP A 29 -4.13 0.52 26.70
C ASP A 29 -4.57 1.62 25.73
N VAL A 30 -3.61 2.28 25.04
CA VAL A 30 -3.95 3.37 24.11
C VAL A 30 -4.54 2.83 22.81
N ASP A 31 -4.07 1.67 22.35
CA ASP A 31 -4.61 1.02 21.15
C ASP A 31 -6.00 0.41 21.43
N GLU A 32 -6.26 -0.12 22.62
CA GLU A 32 -7.60 -0.59 23.03
C GLU A 32 -8.61 0.56 23.13
N VAL A 33 -8.23 1.68 23.77
CA VAL A 33 -9.07 2.88 23.83
C VAL A 33 -9.38 3.40 22.42
N ARG A 34 -8.40 3.34 21.51
CA ARG A 34 -8.59 3.76 20.11
C ARG A 34 -9.52 2.81 19.35
N LYS A 35 -9.38 1.50 19.54
CA LYS A 35 -10.25 0.49 18.94
C LYS A 35 -11.70 0.69 19.40
N ASN A 36 -11.90 0.91 20.70
CA ASN A 36 -13.22 1.19 21.27
C ASN A 36 -13.86 2.47 20.72
N LYS A 37 -13.07 3.54 20.54
CA LYS A 37 -13.53 4.77 19.89
C LYS A 37 -13.93 4.54 18.44
N ASN A 38 -13.12 3.82 17.67
CA ASN A 38 -13.42 3.49 16.28
C ASN A 38 -14.68 2.63 16.16
N THR A 39 -14.89 1.64 17.03
CA THR A 39 -16.12 0.84 17.07
C THR A 39 -17.34 1.72 17.33
N ARG A 40 -17.26 2.65 18.31
CA ARG A 40 -18.35 3.61 18.57
C ARG A 40 -18.66 4.49 17.35
N LEU A 41 -17.64 5.01 16.67
CA LEU A 41 -17.81 5.81 15.45
C LEU A 41 -18.42 5.00 14.30
N THR A 42 -18.02 3.74 14.17
CA THR A 42 -18.54 2.82 13.16
C THR A 42 -20.03 2.56 13.38
N ASN A 43 -20.43 2.33 14.64
CA ASN A 43 -21.83 2.13 15.01
C ASN A 43 -22.66 3.40 14.80
N LEU A 44 -22.10 4.59 15.08
CA LEU A 44 -22.78 5.87 14.81
C LEU A 44 -23.03 6.11 13.31
N LEU A 45 -22.15 5.58 12.46
CA LEU A 45 -22.32 5.62 11.00
C LEU A 45 -23.30 4.54 10.49
N GLY A 46 -23.85 3.70 11.37
CA GLY A 46 -24.74 2.60 11.01
C GLY A 46 -24.05 1.45 10.29
N MET A 47 -22.71 1.36 10.37
CA MET A 47 -21.94 0.28 9.74
C MET A 47 -21.70 -0.85 10.73
N ALA A 48 -21.80 -2.11 10.27
CA ALA A 48 -21.56 -3.29 11.12
C ALA A 48 -20.05 -3.58 11.33
N GLN A 49 -19.20 -3.09 10.43
CA GLN A 49 -17.75 -3.30 10.44
C GLN A 49 -17.04 -1.97 10.16
N PRO A 50 -15.86 -1.74 10.75
CA PRO A 50 -15.11 -0.51 10.54
C PRO A 50 -14.78 -0.33 9.05
N PRO A 51 -14.98 0.86 8.48
CA PRO A 51 -14.68 1.10 7.07
C PRO A 51 -13.18 0.94 6.81
N THR A 52 -12.84 0.11 5.83
CA THR A 52 -11.45 -0.07 5.36
C THR A 52 -11.33 0.43 3.93
N ARG A 53 -10.13 0.87 3.54
CA ARG A 53 -9.83 1.31 2.17
C ARG A 53 -10.23 0.26 1.12
N ALA A 54 -9.89 -1.01 1.37
CA ALA A 54 -10.23 -2.12 0.48
C ALA A 54 -11.76 -2.35 0.37
N ALA A 55 -12.48 -2.29 1.51
CA ALA A 55 -13.94 -2.42 1.49
C ALA A 55 -14.61 -1.27 0.72
N LEU A 56 -14.10 -0.04 0.88
CA LEU A 56 -14.61 1.12 0.15
C LEU A 56 -14.37 1.00 -1.36
N PHE A 57 -13.21 0.49 -1.80
CA PHE A 57 -12.98 0.23 -3.23
C PHE A 57 -13.88 -0.88 -3.76
N LYS A 58 -14.05 -1.97 -3.01
CA LYS A 58 -14.95 -3.06 -3.41
C LYS A 58 -16.38 -2.56 -3.60
N ASP A 59 -16.89 -1.75 -2.67
CA ASP A 59 -18.21 -1.14 -2.79
C ASP A 59 -18.30 -0.17 -3.98
N ALA A 60 -17.26 0.65 -4.18
CA ALA A 60 -17.23 1.60 -5.29
C ALA A 60 -17.25 0.93 -6.68
N LEU A 61 -16.52 -0.18 -6.82
CA LEU A 61 -16.48 -0.99 -8.04
C LEU A 61 -17.81 -1.70 -8.28
N ASN A 62 -18.40 -2.32 -7.24
CA ASN A 62 -19.69 -2.99 -7.32
C ASN A 62 -20.82 -2.04 -7.77
N LYS A 63 -20.76 -0.78 -7.34
CA LYS A 63 -21.71 0.28 -7.74
C LYS A 63 -21.40 0.91 -9.10
N GLY A 64 -20.36 0.46 -9.80
CA GLY A 64 -19.97 0.97 -11.12
C GLY A 64 -19.46 2.42 -11.12
N LEU A 65 -19.02 2.94 -9.96
CA LEU A 65 -18.61 4.35 -9.82
C LEU A 65 -17.39 4.69 -10.68
N LEU A 66 -16.51 3.72 -10.96
CA LEU A 66 -15.34 3.89 -11.82
C LEU A 66 -15.70 4.33 -13.25
N LYS A 67 -16.79 3.79 -13.81
CA LYS A 67 -17.30 4.18 -15.14
C LYS A 67 -17.96 5.56 -15.13
N ARG A 68 -18.44 6.01 -13.97
CA ARG A 68 -19.16 7.29 -13.80
C ARG A 68 -18.25 8.45 -13.41
N ALA A 69 -17.07 8.17 -12.87
CA ALA A 69 -16.09 9.19 -12.52
C ALA A 69 -15.45 9.83 -13.77
N ARG A 70 -14.89 11.02 -13.58
CA ARG A 70 -14.14 11.72 -14.62
C ARG A 70 -12.94 10.87 -15.10
N PRO A 71 -12.54 10.95 -16.38
CA PRO A 71 -11.49 10.11 -16.94
C PRO A 71 -10.16 10.26 -16.20
N GLU A 72 -9.81 11.47 -15.76
CA GLU A 72 -8.55 11.75 -15.04
C GLU A 72 -8.45 10.94 -13.73
N ILE A 73 -9.57 10.78 -13.02
CA ILE A 73 -9.64 10.05 -11.74
C ILE A 73 -9.71 8.54 -11.98
N ARG A 74 -10.32 8.12 -13.10
CA ARG A 74 -10.30 6.72 -13.52
C ARG A 74 -8.88 6.28 -13.86
N ASP A 75 -8.16 7.10 -14.61
CA ASP A 75 -6.76 6.85 -14.96
C ASP A 75 -5.88 6.83 -13.70
N LEU A 76 -6.12 7.75 -12.77
CA LEU A 76 -5.46 7.74 -11.46
C LEU A 76 -5.70 6.42 -10.69
N TYR A 77 -6.95 5.93 -10.66
CA TYR A 77 -7.26 4.65 -10.04
C TYR A 77 -6.49 3.50 -10.70
N ASN A 78 -6.50 3.42 -12.03
CA ASN A 78 -5.79 2.38 -12.77
C ASN A 78 -4.28 2.44 -12.51
N ILE A 79 -3.69 3.63 -12.50
CA ILE A 79 -2.25 3.84 -12.27
C ILE A 79 -1.85 3.44 -10.84
N LEU A 80 -2.70 3.70 -9.84
CA LEU A 80 -2.37 3.46 -8.43
C LEU A 80 -2.71 2.06 -7.92
N GLU A 81 -3.77 1.45 -8.45
CA GLU A 81 -4.29 0.17 -7.94
C GLU A 81 -4.15 -0.99 -8.92
N VAL A 82 -4.03 -0.75 -10.24
CA VAL A 82 -3.95 -1.82 -11.24
C VAL A 82 -2.53 -1.92 -11.78
N ASP A 83 -2.05 -0.91 -12.51
CA ASP A 83 -0.78 -0.94 -13.24
C ASP A 83 0.24 0.03 -12.64
N PHE A 84 0.74 -0.29 -11.45
CA PHE A 84 1.75 0.52 -10.78
C PHE A 84 3.16 0.21 -11.30
N HIS A 85 3.78 1.15 -12.01
CA HIS A 85 5.18 1.04 -12.45
C HIS A 85 6.07 2.13 -11.83
N PRO A 86 7.04 1.78 -10.96
CA PRO A 86 7.73 2.73 -10.08
C PRO A 86 8.47 3.84 -10.84
N LEU A 87 9.02 3.57 -12.03
CA LEU A 87 9.80 4.55 -12.79
C LEU A 87 8.96 5.54 -13.60
N SER A 88 7.73 5.16 -13.98
CA SER A 88 6.89 5.97 -14.87
C SER A 88 5.77 6.72 -14.14
N ILE A 89 5.52 6.37 -12.87
CA ILE A 89 4.34 6.78 -12.12
C ILE A 89 4.29 8.30 -11.93
N CYS A 90 5.37 8.93 -11.47
CA CYS A 90 5.40 10.37 -11.21
C CYS A 90 5.18 11.17 -12.49
N LYS A 91 5.72 10.71 -13.63
CA LYS A 91 5.51 11.33 -14.94
C LYS A 91 4.05 11.25 -15.39
N LYS A 92 3.40 10.10 -15.22
CA LYS A 92 1.99 9.90 -15.60
C LYS A 92 1.00 10.62 -14.69
N ILE A 93 1.30 10.71 -13.39
CA ILE A 93 0.42 11.33 -12.40
C ILE A 93 0.54 12.86 -12.39
N THR A 94 1.69 13.42 -12.76
CA THR A 94 1.94 14.87 -12.83
C THR A 94 0.82 15.67 -13.54
N PRO A 95 0.41 15.35 -14.79
CA PRO A 95 -0.66 16.10 -15.46
C PRO A 95 -2.02 15.95 -14.76
N ILE A 96 -2.31 14.77 -14.19
CA ILE A 96 -3.55 14.49 -13.47
C ILE A 96 -3.63 15.33 -12.19
N LEU A 97 -2.53 15.43 -11.43
CA LEU A 97 -2.48 16.26 -10.21
C LEU A 97 -2.68 17.75 -10.51
N LYS A 98 -2.16 18.27 -11.62
CA LYS A 98 -2.41 19.66 -12.03
C LYS A 98 -3.89 19.92 -12.31
N GLN A 99 -4.55 18.96 -12.96
CA GLN A 99 -5.99 19.06 -13.25
C GLN A 99 -6.85 18.98 -11.98
N ILE A 100 -6.47 18.11 -11.03
CA ILE A 100 -7.15 17.99 -9.73
C ILE A 100 -6.91 19.24 -8.86
N GLY A 101 -5.68 19.77 -8.86
CA GLY A 101 -5.32 20.97 -8.11
C GLY A 101 -5.91 22.27 -8.64
N ALA A 102 -6.40 22.28 -9.89
CA ALA A 102 -7.14 23.42 -10.44
C ALA A 102 -8.56 23.54 -9.86
N ASP A 103 -9.12 22.44 -9.32
CA ASP A 103 -10.43 22.43 -8.66
C ASP A 103 -10.26 22.67 -7.15
N PRO A 104 -10.74 23.80 -6.58
CA PRO A 104 -10.51 24.16 -5.17
C PRO A 104 -11.14 23.16 -4.18
N GLU A 105 -12.22 22.48 -4.57
CA GLU A 105 -12.85 21.43 -3.75
C GLU A 105 -12.04 20.12 -3.75
N MET A 106 -11.25 19.87 -4.80
CA MET A 106 -10.44 18.67 -4.96
C MET A 106 -9.00 18.84 -4.47
N GLU A 107 -8.51 20.08 -4.41
CA GLU A 107 -7.18 20.45 -3.96
C GLU A 107 -6.81 19.83 -2.60
N LYS A 108 -7.76 19.79 -1.66
CA LYS A 108 -7.57 19.19 -0.32
C LYS A 108 -7.12 17.72 -0.34
N TYR A 109 -7.36 17.01 -1.43
CA TYR A 109 -6.99 15.60 -1.58
C TYR A 109 -5.57 15.41 -2.15
N VAL A 110 -4.95 16.46 -2.68
CA VAL A 110 -3.62 16.40 -3.31
C VAL A 110 -2.54 15.99 -2.31
N VAL A 111 -2.48 16.65 -1.14
CA VAL A 111 -1.44 16.35 -0.13
C VAL A 111 -1.53 14.91 0.40
N PRO A 112 -2.70 14.38 0.81
CA PRO A 112 -2.82 12.97 1.17
C PRO A 112 -2.47 12.01 0.01
N LEU A 113 -2.84 12.37 -1.22
CA LEU A 113 -2.56 11.55 -2.40
C LEU A 113 -1.05 11.46 -2.66
N GLN A 114 -0.28 12.54 -2.47
CA GLN A 114 1.17 12.51 -2.55
C GLN A 114 1.79 11.54 -1.54
N GLN A 115 1.29 11.53 -0.30
CA GLN A 115 1.75 10.58 0.71
C GLN A 115 1.48 9.13 0.30
N VAL A 116 0.29 8.85 -0.26
CA VAL A 116 -0.06 7.52 -0.77
C VAL A 116 0.85 7.11 -1.92
N ILE A 117 1.10 8.02 -2.88
CA ILE A 117 1.99 7.78 -4.02
C ILE A 117 3.41 7.49 -3.53
N LEU A 118 3.93 8.27 -2.59
CA LEU A 118 5.26 8.05 -2.02
C LEU A 118 5.33 6.71 -1.27
N THR A 119 4.32 6.37 -0.46
CA THR A 119 4.28 5.05 0.22
C THR A 119 4.37 3.93 -0.81
N ARG A 120 3.55 4.00 -1.87
CA ARG A 120 3.52 3.01 -2.95
C ARG A 120 4.86 2.92 -3.67
N LEU A 121 5.48 4.06 -3.98
CA LEU A 121 6.76 4.14 -4.67
C LEU A 121 7.85 3.42 -3.86
N PHE A 122 7.98 3.73 -2.57
CA PHE A 122 8.98 3.09 -1.71
C PHE A 122 8.71 1.61 -1.49
N GLN A 123 7.45 1.19 -1.35
CA GLN A 123 7.07 -0.23 -1.24
C GLN A 123 7.44 -1.04 -2.49
N GLN A 124 7.33 -0.44 -3.68
CA GLN A 124 7.68 -1.11 -4.94
C GLN A 124 9.20 -1.09 -5.16
N LEU A 125 9.88 0.02 -4.82
CA LEU A 125 11.33 0.09 -4.87
C LEU A 125 11.98 -0.94 -3.93
N SER A 126 11.43 -1.15 -2.73
CA SER A 126 11.94 -2.15 -1.78
C SER A 126 11.77 -3.60 -2.24
N GLN A 127 10.90 -3.88 -3.22
CA GLN A 127 10.74 -5.22 -3.80
C GLN A 127 11.78 -5.50 -4.89
N VAL A 128 12.24 -4.47 -5.60
CA VAL A 128 13.08 -4.62 -6.80
C VAL A 128 14.54 -4.26 -6.54
N TYR A 129 14.80 -3.35 -5.60
CA TYR A 129 16.13 -2.83 -5.31
C TYR A 129 16.52 -3.10 -3.86
N GLU A 130 17.78 -3.49 -3.66
CA GLU A 130 18.40 -3.58 -2.34
C GLU A 130 18.97 -2.22 -1.90
N SER A 131 19.61 -1.50 -2.83
CA SER A 131 20.13 -0.16 -2.58
C SER A 131 19.95 0.74 -3.80
N VAL A 132 19.71 2.03 -3.55
CA VAL A 132 19.40 3.04 -4.56
C VAL A 132 20.06 4.36 -4.18
N GLU A 133 20.56 5.12 -5.16
CA GLU A 133 21.10 6.46 -4.91
C GLU A 133 20.01 7.44 -4.49
N LEU A 134 20.31 8.29 -3.51
CA LEU A 134 19.38 9.30 -2.99
C LEU A 134 18.99 10.32 -4.08
N LYS A 135 19.93 10.66 -4.97
CA LYS A 135 19.68 11.54 -6.12
C LYS A 135 18.64 10.96 -7.08
N PHE A 136 18.73 9.66 -7.37
CA PHE A 136 17.76 8.97 -8.22
C PHE A 136 16.36 8.99 -7.60
N VAL A 137 16.25 8.81 -6.29
CA VAL A 137 14.97 8.92 -5.57
C VAL A 137 14.39 10.34 -5.68
N TYR A 138 15.24 11.37 -5.58
CA TYR A 138 14.81 12.77 -5.72
C TYR A 138 14.37 13.13 -7.14
N GLU A 139 15.03 12.60 -8.15
CA GLU A 139 14.61 12.75 -9.56
C GLU A 139 13.31 12.01 -9.85
N LEU A 140 13.13 10.84 -9.24
CA LEU A 140 11.93 10.04 -9.44
C LEU A 140 10.72 10.62 -8.71
N ALA A 141 10.90 11.15 -7.50
CA ALA A 141 9.84 11.72 -6.66
C ALA A 141 9.58 13.21 -6.93
N GLN A 142 9.67 13.65 -8.19
CA GLN A 142 9.33 15.01 -8.58
C GLN A 142 7.82 15.14 -8.81
N PHE A 143 7.23 16.15 -8.15
CA PHE A 143 5.83 16.53 -8.30
C PHE A 143 5.74 17.95 -8.88
N PRO A 144 4.67 18.27 -9.64
CA PRO A 144 4.52 19.57 -10.25
C PRO A 144 4.25 20.70 -9.26
N ASP A 145 4.62 21.92 -9.68
CA ASP A 145 4.13 23.16 -9.06
C ASP A 145 2.59 23.22 -9.05
N PRO A 146 1.96 23.71 -7.96
CA PRO A 146 2.54 24.29 -6.73
C PRO A 146 2.87 23.26 -5.62
N PHE A 147 2.69 21.98 -5.85
CA PHE A 147 2.78 20.93 -4.83
C PHE A 147 4.14 20.24 -4.80
N GLN A 148 5.23 20.99 -5.00
CA GLN A 148 6.58 20.41 -5.02
C GLN A 148 6.93 19.75 -3.68
N VAL A 149 7.49 18.55 -3.75
CA VAL A 149 8.00 17.84 -2.58
C VAL A 149 9.51 18.10 -2.50
N THR A 150 9.94 18.85 -1.47
CA THR A 150 11.36 19.09 -1.18
C THR A 150 12.04 17.83 -0.66
N GLN A 151 13.37 17.76 -0.82
CA GLN A 151 14.20 16.64 -0.34
C GLN A 151 13.96 16.35 1.15
N SER A 152 13.89 17.39 1.98
CA SER A 152 13.61 17.26 3.42
C SER A 152 12.22 16.68 3.72
N MET A 153 11.22 16.92 2.86
CA MET A 153 9.89 16.31 3.01
C MET A 153 9.93 14.82 2.68
N ILE A 154 10.70 14.40 1.65
CA ILE A 154 10.90 12.99 1.30
C ILE A 154 11.62 12.27 2.45
N GLU A 155 12.70 12.83 2.98
CA GLU A 155 13.43 12.24 4.11
C GLU A 155 12.56 12.16 5.37
N LYS A 156 11.83 13.23 5.69
CA LYS A 156 10.86 13.23 6.80
C LYS A 156 9.77 12.18 6.61
N PHE A 157 9.33 11.97 5.37
CA PHE A 157 8.37 10.93 5.03
C PHE A 157 8.94 9.53 5.26
N ILE A 158 10.15 9.25 4.77
CA ILE A 158 10.87 7.98 4.98
C ILE A 158 11.02 7.72 6.48
N MET A 159 11.51 8.71 7.25
CA MET A 159 11.68 8.58 8.69
C MET A 159 10.36 8.28 9.42
N ASN A 160 9.25 8.91 9.01
CA ASN A 160 7.93 8.61 9.57
C ASN A 160 7.44 7.21 9.20
N GLY A 161 7.70 6.76 7.97
CA GLY A 161 7.41 5.39 7.53
C GLY A 161 8.18 4.34 8.33
N CYS A 162 9.50 4.55 8.51
CA CYS A 162 10.36 3.70 9.32
C CYS A 162 9.93 3.67 10.79
N LYS A 163 9.58 4.84 11.36
CA LYS A 163 9.08 4.94 12.75
C LYS A 163 7.78 4.17 12.97
N LYS A 164 6.93 4.08 11.94
CA LYS A 164 5.67 3.33 12.01
C LYS A 164 5.87 1.82 11.80
N GLY A 165 6.99 1.44 11.20
CA GLY A 165 7.32 0.06 10.86
C GLY A 165 6.71 -0.42 9.53
N ASP A 166 6.20 0.50 8.70
CA ASP A 166 5.63 0.17 7.39
C ASP A 166 6.69 0.13 6.27
N LEU A 167 7.85 0.76 6.50
CA LEU A 167 8.99 0.79 5.58
C LEU A 167 10.25 0.43 6.36
N ALA A 168 11.08 -0.46 5.80
CA ALA A 168 12.38 -0.82 6.36
C ALA A 168 13.47 -0.21 5.46
N ILE A 169 13.87 1.02 5.78
CA ILE A 169 14.81 1.80 4.97
C ILE A 169 15.91 2.37 5.87
N ARG A 170 17.15 2.27 5.40
CA ARG A 170 18.34 2.89 5.98
C ARG A 170 18.89 3.95 5.03
N VAL A 171 19.10 5.16 5.52
CA VAL A 171 19.64 6.28 4.73
C VAL A 171 21.07 6.55 5.17
N ASN A 172 22.00 6.54 4.21
CA ASN A 172 23.39 6.95 4.42
C ASN A 172 23.66 8.25 3.66
N HIS A 173 23.70 9.37 4.38
CA HIS A 173 23.93 10.69 3.76
C HIS A 173 25.38 10.90 3.31
N VAL A 174 26.36 10.21 3.89
CA VAL A 174 27.78 10.34 3.50
C VAL A 174 28.00 9.69 2.14
N ALA A 175 27.48 8.48 1.95
CA ALA A 175 27.52 7.78 0.68
C ALA A 175 26.48 8.28 -0.33
N GLY A 176 25.43 8.96 0.14
CA GLY A 176 24.30 9.40 -0.70
C GLY A 176 23.45 8.23 -1.19
N VAL A 177 23.33 7.16 -0.39
CA VAL A 177 22.65 5.90 -0.75
C VAL A 177 21.55 5.58 0.25
N LEU A 178 20.45 5.05 -0.27
CA LEU A 178 19.31 4.51 0.46
C LEU A 178 19.31 2.99 0.30
N THR A 179 19.37 2.27 1.42
CA THR A 179 19.36 0.80 1.46
C THR A 179 18.01 0.33 2.01
N PHE A 180 17.37 -0.61 1.31
CA PHE A 180 16.16 -1.27 1.77
C PHE A 180 16.55 -2.46 2.63
N ASP A 181 16.20 -2.41 3.91
CA ASP A 181 16.59 -3.43 4.88
C ASP A 181 15.57 -4.57 4.84
N SER A 182 16.02 -5.76 4.45
CA SER A 182 15.20 -6.98 4.48
C SER A 182 15.65 -7.86 5.64
N ASP A 183 15.50 -7.37 6.87
CA ASP A 183 15.86 -8.16 8.05
C ASP A 183 14.97 -9.42 8.13
N ILE A 184 15.60 -10.57 7.88
CA ILE A 184 15.01 -11.91 7.87
C ILE A 184 14.52 -12.29 9.27
N PHE A 185 15.19 -11.78 10.31
CA PHE A 185 14.94 -12.07 11.71
C PHE A 185 14.07 -11.02 12.40
N SER A 186 13.87 -9.85 11.78
CA SER A 186 12.89 -8.89 12.24
C SER A 186 11.51 -9.55 12.23
N SER A 187 10.85 -9.51 13.38
CA SER A 187 9.47 -9.92 13.53
C SER A 187 8.61 -8.91 12.77
N ALA A 188 8.44 -9.14 11.46
CA ALA A 188 7.36 -8.53 10.71
C ALA A 188 6.10 -8.72 11.55
N LYS A 189 5.49 -7.59 11.93
CA LYS A 189 4.26 -7.56 12.73
C LYS A 189 3.36 -8.67 12.21
N ALA A 190 3.03 -9.62 13.08
CA ALA A 190 2.26 -10.80 12.68
C ALA A 190 1.12 -10.36 11.77
N LEU A 191 1.02 -11.02 10.61
CA LEU A 191 -0.02 -10.90 9.61
C LEU A 191 -1.36 -11.32 10.23
N HIS A 192 -1.81 -10.61 11.27
CA HIS A 192 -3.05 -10.89 11.97
C HIS A 192 -4.19 -10.40 11.08
N PRO A 193 -5.16 -11.26 10.74
CA PRO A 193 -6.31 -10.91 9.90
C PRO A 193 -7.23 -9.81 10.46
N GLY A 194 -6.92 -9.24 11.63
CA GLY A 194 -7.72 -8.23 12.33
C GLY A 194 -7.02 -6.90 12.61
N SER A 195 -5.77 -6.71 12.16
CA SER A 195 -5.09 -5.42 12.29
C SER A 195 -5.58 -4.47 11.20
N ALA A 196 -6.60 -3.68 11.51
CA ALA A 196 -7.27 -2.71 10.63
C ALA A 196 -6.39 -1.53 10.16
N ALA A 197 -5.06 -1.67 10.15
CA ALA A 197 -4.14 -0.60 9.77
C ALA A 197 -2.95 -1.18 9.01
N GLY A 198 -3.15 -1.37 7.70
CA GLY A 198 -2.14 -1.82 6.74
C GLY A 198 -2.76 -2.58 5.57
N SER A 199 -3.59 -1.93 4.75
CA SER A 199 -4.14 -2.52 3.51
C SER A 199 -3.08 -2.77 2.41
N ALA A 200 -1.79 -2.62 2.73
CA ALA A 200 -0.70 -2.99 1.84
C ALA A 200 -0.34 -4.48 1.91
N GLU A 201 -0.71 -5.18 2.99
CA GLU A 201 -0.11 -6.48 3.31
C GLU A 201 -1.12 -7.64 3.38
N SER A 202 -2.43 -7.38 3.40
CA SER A 202 -3.41 -8.46 3.24
C SER A 202 -3.23 -9.12 1.88
N GLU A 203 -3.14 -10.45 1.82
CA GLU A 203 -3.08 -11.24 0.55
C GLU A 203 -4.25 -10.95 -0.41
N VAL A 204 -5.29 -10.25 0.07
CA VAL A 204 -6.49 -9.82 -0.67
C VAL A 204 -6.42 -8.35 -1.12
N GLY A 205 -5.32 -7.64 -0.83
CA GLY A 205 -5.07 -6.31 -1.34
C GLY A 205 -4.78 -6.39 -2.84
N SER A 206 -5.52 -5.64 -3.64
CA SER A 206 -5.46 -5.58 -5.11
C SER A 206 -4.15 -5.07 -5.70
N VAL A 207 -3.05 -5.11 -4.94
CA VAL A 207 -1.81 -4.43 -5.25
C VAL A 207 -0.82 -5.47 -5.69
N GLN A 208 -0.41 -5.37 -6.96
CA GLN A 208 0.56 -6.26 -7.57
C GLN A 208 1.86 -6.24 -6.74
N ARG A 209 2.07 -7.29 -5.93
CA ARG A 209 3.40 -7.63 -5.45
C ARG A 209 4.17 -8.11 -6.66
N LEU A 210 5.20 -7.39 -7.05
CA LEU A 210 6.05 -7.78 -8.17
C LEU A 210 6.82 -9.04 -7.78
N GLN A 211 7.40 -9.03 -6.58
CA GLN A 211 8.19 -10.13 -6.04
C GLN A 211 8.07 -10.14 -4.51
N SER A 212 8.17 -11.34 -3.93
CA SER A 212 8.32 -11.47 -2.47
C SER A 212 9.69 -10.95 -2.07
N THR A 213 9.74 -10.19 -0.98
CA THR A 213 11.03 -9.75 -0.42
C THR A 213 11.85 -10.95 0.07
N PRO A 214 13.20 -10.88 0.14
CA PRO A 214 14.02 -11.99 0.64
C PRO A 214 13.59 -12.53 2.01
N ALA A 215 13.17 -11.63 2.92
CA ALA A 215 12.65 -12.00 4.23
C ALA A 215 11.33 -12.79 4.15
N GLU A 216 10.41 -12.43 3.24
CA GLU A 216 9.19 -13.21 2.99
C GLU A 216 9.49 -14.57 2.36
N ILE A 217 10.47 -14.63 1.44
CA ILE A 217 10.91 -15.89 0.83
C ILE A 217 11.38 -16.82 1.94
N ALA A 218 12.29 -16.37 2.81
CA ALA A 218 12.79 -17.15 3.95
C ALA A 218 11.67 -17.68 4.85
N ARG A 219 10.67 -16.85 5.19
CA ARG A 219 9.52 -17.27 6.02
C ARG A 219 8.59 -18.26 5.34
N THR A 220 8.45 -18.18 4.01
CA THR A 220 7.51 -19.01 3.25
C THR A 220 8.16 -20.24 2.61
N GLN A 221 9.47 -20.46 2.76
CA GLN A 221 10.20 -21.55 2.08
C GLN A 221 9.53 -22.91 2.24
N LEU A 222 9.21 -23.31 3.48
CA LEU A 222 8.62 -24.62 3.74
C LEU A 222 7.21 -24.76 3.15
N SER A 223 6.38 -23.71 3.27
CA SER A 223 5.02 -23.70 2.68
C SER A 223 5.07 -23.76 1.16
N ARG A 224 5.99 -23.00 0.54
CA ARG A 224 6.20 -23.02 -0.92
C ARG A 224 6.68 -24.38 -1.38
N LEU A 225 7.68 -24.96 -0.70
CA LEU A 225 8.19 -26.29 -1.02
C LEU A 225 7.12 -27.36 -0.87
N ALA A 226 6.34 -27.33 0.21
CA ALA A 226 5.22 -28.24 0.41
C ALA A 226 4.16 -28.10 -0.69
N LYS A 227 3.78 -26.88 -1.06
CA LYS A 227 2.83 -26.62 -2.16
C LYS A 227 3.37 -27.12 -3.50
N THR A 228 4.62 -26.82 -3.84
CA THR A 228 5.22 -27.27 -5.10
C THR A 228 5.34 -28.78 -5.16
N LEU A 229 5.74 -29.42 -4.06
CA LEU A 229 5.81 -30.88 -3.98
C LEU A 229 4.42 -31.51 -4.12
N HIS A 230 3.43 -31.00 -3.37
CA HIS A 230 2.04 -31.47 -3.44
C HIS A 230 1.47 -31.36 -4.85
N VAL A 231 1.66 -30.21 -5.51
CA VAL A 231 1.23 -30.01 -6.91
C VAL A 231 1.97 -30.97 -7.84
N THR A 232 3.27 -31.17 -7.66
CA THR A 232 4.05 -32.11 -8.48
C THR A 232 3.57 -33.55 -8.31
N CYS A 233 3.31 -34.00 -7.08
CA CYS A 233 2.76 -35.33 -6.79
C CYS A 233 1.39 -35.53 -7.44
N LEU A 234 0.52 -34.51 -7.45
CA LEU A 234 -0.77 -34.58 -8.14
C LEU A 234 -0.65 -34.80 -9.65
N TYR A 235 0.38 -34.25 -10.30
CA TYR A 235 0.56 -34.39 -11.75
C TYR A 235 1.37 -35.62 -12.16
N VAL A 236 2.35 -36.03 -11.35
CA VAL A 236 3.31 -37.09 -11.70
C VAL A 236 2.89 -38.45 -11.17
N ASP A 237 2.22 -38.51 -10.02
CA ASP A 237 1.87 -39.77 -9.35
C ASP A 237 0.34 -40.00 -9.31
N PRO A 238 -0.19 -40.87 -10.19
CA PRO A 238 -1.60 -41.26 -10.18
C PRO A 238 -2.03 -41.91 -8.86
N SER A 239 -1.14 -42.68 -8.21
CA SER A 239 -1.46 -43.42 -6.98
C SER A 239 -1.69 -42.50 -5.77
N TYR A 240 -0.97 -41.37 -5.72
CA TYR A 240 -1.18 -40.31 -4.74
C TYR A 240 -2.56 -39.66 -4.90
N THR A 241 -3.00 -39.48 -6.15
CA THR A 241 -4.31 -38.90 -6.46
C THR A 241 -5.46 -39.85 -6.09
N GLU A 242 -5.30 -41.14 -6.38
CA GLU A 242 -6.26 -42.19 -6.01
C GLU A 242 -6.40 -42.33 -4.49
N SER A 243 -5.28 -42.37 -3.76
CA SER A 243 -5.26 -42.47 -2.29
C SER A 243 -5.99 -41.30 -1.62
N ARG A 244 -5.94 -40.11 -2.23
CA ARG A 244 -6.63 -38.91 -1.74
C ARG A 244 -8.13 -38.92 -2.05
N LEU A 245 -8.56 -39.54 -3.16
CA LEU A 245 -9.99 -39.66 -3.50
C LEU A 245 -10.71 -40.68 -2.60
N GLN A 246 -9.96 -41.64 -2.04
CA GLN A 246 -10.49 -42.65 -1.12
C GLN A 246 -10.53 -42.20 0.35
N ALA A 247 -9.80 -41.14 0.71
CA ALA A 247 -9.75 -40.55 2.05
C ALA A 247 -10.82 -39.46 2.24
#